data_AF-A0A8S2CN39-F1
#
_entry.id   AF-A0A8S2CN39-F1
#
_cell.length_a   1.000
_cell.length_b   1.000
_cell.length_c   1.000
_cell.angle_alpha   90.00
_cell.angle_beta   90.00
_cell.angle_gamma   90.00
#
_symmetry.space_group_name_H-M   'P 1'
#
loop_
_entity.id
_entity.type
_entity.pdbx_description
1 polymer ?
#
loop_
_entity_poly.entity_id
_entity_poly.type
_entity_poly.pdbx_seq_one_letter_code
_entity_poly.pdbx_strand_id
1 'polypeptide(L)'
;MWSRGCTPAFVKVVKNKQYFKRFQVKSKRRRQGKTDFRARKALIHQDRNKYNTPKYRLIVRFTNKDIICQENGGSGRFRERRFPGYNRESSQFKADVHRRHIFGLHVADYMNSLKDENSDQYQKQFSRFIKNGIAPDNFEAMYKSAHAAIRSDPSPTKKKEKKTDVKPKRWTKVKLARSSRQNRVQQRKTAFLKTIQAEPEE
;
A
#
# COMPACT_ATOMS: atom_id res chain seq x y z
N MET A 1 -41.00 -6.68 43.39
CA MET A 1 -40.00 -6.07 42.48
C MET A 1 -39.80 -7.02 41.31
N TRP A 2 -40.62 -6.89 40.25
CA TRP A 2 -40.55 -7.77 39.08
C TRP A 2 -39.44 -7.28 38.14
N SER A 3 -38.45 -8.14 37.91
CA SER A 3 -37.42 -7.95 36.89
C SER A 3 -38.09 -7.81 35.53
N ARG A 4 -38.06 -6.60 34.97
CA ARG A 4 -38.45 -6.33 33.59
C ARG A 4 -37.45 -7.04 32.67
N GLY A 5 -37.87 -8.18 32.12
CA GLY A 5 -37.12 -8.86 31.07
C GLY A 5 -36.88 -7.91 29.90
N CYS A 6 -35.62 -7.69 29.56
CA CYS A 6 -35.21 -6.93 28.38
C CYS A 6 -35.69 -7.69 27.14
N THR A 7 -36.68 -7.13 26.43
CA THR A 7 -37.18 -7.70 25.17
C THR A 7 -36.06 -7.64 24.11
N PRO A 8 -35.74 -8.76 23.43
CA PRO A 8 -34.71 -8.75 22.38
C PRO A 8 -35.18 -7.87 21.22
N ALA A 9 -34.39 -6.84 20.89
CA ALA A 9 -34.69 -5.91 19.82
C ALA A 9 -34.85 -6.64 18.47
N PHE A 10 -35.99 -6.42 17.81
CA PHE A 10 -36.35 -7.03 16.52
C PHE A 10 -35.57 -6.38 15.37
N VAL A 11 -34.29 -6.71 15.23
CA VAL A 11 -33.43 -6.17 14.15
C VAL A 11 -33.57 -7.02 12.89
N LYS A 12 -34.08 -6.42 11.81
CA LYS A 12 -34.20 -7.09 10.50
C LYS A 12 -32.82 -7.47 9.96
N VAL A 13 -32.62 -8.76 9.66
CA VAL A 13 -31.39 -9.26 9.02
C VAL A 13 -31.34 -8.84 7.55
N VAL A 14 -30.59 -7.80 7.24
CA VAL A 14 -30.45 -7.24 5.88
C VAL A 14 -29.60 -8.15 4.96
N LYS A 15 -28.53 -8.74 5.49
CA LYS A 15 -27.63 -9.62 4.72
C LYS A 15 -28.08 -11.08 4.80
N ASN A 16 -29.28 -11.35 4.29
CA ASN A 16 -29.89 -12.68 4.28
C ASN A 16 -29.49 -13.51 3.04
N LYS A 17 -29.97 -14.77 2.97
CA LYS A 17 -29.72 -15.67 1.82
C LYS A 17 -30.23 -15.07 0.51
N GLN A 18 -31.40 -14.41 0.51
CA GLN A 18 -31.94 -13.72 -0.68
C GLN A 18 -31.01 -12.59 -1.16
N TYR A 19 -30.42 -11.81 -0.26
CA TYR A 19 -29.47 -10.73 -0.59
C TYR A 19 -28.26 -11.29 -1.35
N PHE A 20 -27.61 -12.34 -0.81
CA PHE A 20 -26.42 -12.91 -1.43
C PHE A 20 -26.69 -13.60 -2.78
N LYS A 21 -27.93 -14.08 -3.03
CA LYS A 21 -28.32 -14.61 -4.34
C LYS A 21 -28.31 -13.55 -5.45
N ARG A 22 -28.55 -12.27 -5.12
CA ARG A 22 -28.61 -11.15 -6.08
C ARG A 22 -27.38 -10.23 -6.01
N PHE A 23 -26.45 -10.49 -5.10
CA PHE A 23 -25.31 -9.62 -4.86
C PHE A 23 -24.29 -9.72 -6.00
N GLN A 24 -24.18 -8.66 -6.80
CA GLN A 24 -23.19 -8.59 -7.87
C GLN A 24 -21.86 -8.01 -7.38
N VAL A 25 -20.83 -8.84 -7.46
CA VAL A 25 -19.50 -8.50 -6.97
C VAL A 25 -18.75 -7.61 -7.97
N LYS A 26 -18.15 -6.51 -7.49
CA LYS A 26 -17.27 -5.67 -8.33
C LYS A 26 -15.95 -6.39 -8.65
N SER A 27 -15.26 -5.95 -9.71
CA SER A 27 -13.97 -6.50 -10.14
C SER A 27 -12.95 -6.61 -9.00
N LYS A 28 -12.11 -7.65 -9.00
CA LYS A 28 -11.17 -7.98 -7.90
C LYS A 28 -10.35 -6.78 -7.42
N ARG A 29 -9.80 -5.97 -8.32
CA ARG A 29 -9.00 -4.78 -7.96
C ARG A 29 -9.83 -3.63 -7.36
N ARG A 30 -11.12 -3.52 -7.71
CA ARG A 30 -12.03 -2.53 -7.13
C ARG A 30 -12.42 -2.91 -5.70
N ARG A 31 -12.61 -4.20 -5.44
CA ARG A 31 -12.81 -4.74 -4.08
C ARG A 31 -11.60 -4.55 -3.18
N GLN A 32 -10.40 -4.69 -3.74
CA GLN A 32 -9.15 -4.40 -3.01
C GLN A 32 -8.87 -2.90 -2.87
N GLY A 33 -9.69 -2.01 -3.45
CA GLY A 33 -9.48 -0.56 -3.43
C GLY A 33 -8.26 -0.06 -4.21
N LYS A 34 -7.62 -0.90 -5.04
CA LYS A 34 -6.33 -0.59 -5.67
C LYS A 34 -6.43 0.14 -7.01
N THR A 35 -7.62 0.22 -7.59
CA THR A 35 -7.79 0.76 -8.96
C THR A 35 -9.17 1.34 -9.14
N ASP A 36 -9.20 2.60 -9.55
CA ASP A 36 -10.37 3.20 -10.18
C ASP A 36 -10.39 2.85 -11.68
N PHE A 37 -11.47 2.18 -12.10
CA PHE A 37 -11.64 1.75 -13.49
C PHE A 37 -12.07 2.89 -14.42
N ARG A 38 -12.71 3.95 -13.91
CA ARG A 38 -13.11 5.10 -14.73
C ARG A 38 -11.86 5.84 -15.24
N ALA A 39 -10.98 6.25 -14.32
CA ALA A 39 -9.70 6.88 -14.65
C ALA A 39 -8.81 5.95 -15.49
N ARG A 40 -8.74 4.65 -15.15
CA ARG A 40 -7.94 3.67 -15.91
C ARG A 40 -8.40 3.53 -17.36
N LYS A 41 -9.72 3.53 -17.62
CA LYS A 41 -10.25 3.43 -18.99
C LYS A 41 -9.78 4.62 -19.84
N ALA A 42 -9.88 5.84 -19.32
CA ALA A 42 -9.41 7.05 -20.00
C ALA A 42 -7.90 7.04 -20.28
N LEU A 43 -7.11 6.50 -19.34
CA LEU A 43 -5.65 6.43 -19.47
C LEU A 43 -5.17 5.35 -20.45
N ILE A 44 -5.86 4.20 -20.53
CA ILE A 44 -5.43 3.05 -21.34
C ILE A 44 -5.99 3.09 -22.75
N HIS A 45 -7.22 3.57 -22.93
CA HIS A 45 -7.86 3.55 -24.24
C HIS A 45 -7.10 4.45 -25.21
N GLN A 46 -6.71 3.88 -26.35
CA GLN A 46 -6.08 4.57 -27.46
C GLN A 46 -7.12 4.84 -28.54
N ASP A 47 -6.91 5.91 -29.31
CA ASP A 47 -7.77 6.22 -30.45
C ASP A 47 -7.69 5.08 -31.47
N ARG A 48 -8.83 4.66 -32.01
CA ARG A 48 -8.90 3.47 -32.88
C ARG A 48 -8.15 3.65 -34.20
N ASN A 49 -8.01 4.88 -34.66
CA ASN A 49 -7.24 5.24 -35.85
C ASN A 49 -5.72 5.07 -35.66
N LYS A 50 -5.24 4.87 -34.43
CA LYS A 50 -3.82 4.70 -34.11
C LYS A 50 -3.39 3.23 -33.99
N TYR A 51 -4.24 2.29 -34.42
CA TYR A 51 -3.98 0.86 -34.58
C TYR A 51 -3.05 0.27 -33.49
N ASN A 52 -1.92 -0.31 -33.89
CA ASN A 52 -0.99 -1.02 -33.01
C ASN A 52 -0.01 -0.11 -32.28
N THR A 53 -0.16 1.22 -32.37
CA THR A 53 0.73 2.12 -31.61
C THR A 53 0.47 1.96 -30.11
N PRO A 54 1.49 1.61 -29.31
CA PRO A 54 1.31 1.44 -27.88
C PRO A 54 1.01 2.78 -27.21
N LYS A 55 -0.05 2.80 -26.40
CA LYS A 55 -0.31 3.93 -25.48
C LYS A 55 0.42 3.71 -24.18
N TYR A 56 1.48 4.49 -24.03
CA TYR A 56 2.41 4.42 -22.93
C TYR A 56 1.94 5.22 -21.71
N ARG A 57 2.37 4.81 -20.52
CA ARG A 57 1.99 5.45 -19.25
C ARG A 57 3.07 5.31 -18.19
N LEU A 58 3.24 6.36 -17.40
CA LEU A 58 4.04 6.34 -16.19
C LEU A 58 3.15 6.02 -14.98
N ILE A 59 3.46 4.93 -14.28
CA ILE A 59 2.75 4.54 -13.05
C ILE A 59 3.63 4.88 -11.86
N VAL A 60 3.23 5.87 -11.08
CA VAL A 60 3.88 6.22 -9.81
C VAL A 60 3.03 5.76 -8.63
N ARG A 61 3.64 5.11 -7.65
CA ARG A 61 2.99 4.65 -6.42
C ARG A 61 3.86 4.97 -5.21
N PHE A 62 3.30 5.77 -4.31
CA PHE A 62 3.87 6.00 -2.99
C PHE A 62 3.34 4.93 -2.04
N THR A 63 4.26 4.26 -1.35
CA THR A 63 3.97 3.43 -0.19
C THR A 63 4.57 4.11 1.04
N ASN A 64 4.31 3.58 2.24
CA ASN A 64 4.81 4.20 3.47
C ASN A 64 6.34 4.23 3.57
N LYS A 65 7.06 3.38 2.82
CA LYS A 65 8.53 3.25 2.89
C LYS A 65 9.23 3.36 1.55
N ASP A 66 8.55 3.00 0.46
CA ASP A 66 9.12 2.96 -0.88
C ASP A 66 8.32 3.79 -1.89
N ILE A 67 9.03 4.28 -2.91
CA ILE A 67 8.45 4.93 -4.09
C ILE A 67 8.68 4.00 -5.27
N ILE A 68 7.61 3.61 -5.96
CA ILE A 68 7.67 2.70 -7.11
C ILE A 68 7.26 3.46 -8.36
N CYS A 69 8.19 3.57 -9.30
CA CYS A 69 7.97 4.11 -10.64
C CYS A 69 8.07 2.98 -11.65
N GLN A 70 7.04 2.82 -12.49
CA GLN A 70 7.04 1.88 -13.60
C GLN A 70 6.76 2.64 -14.88
N GLU A 71 7.71 2.60 -15.79
CA GLU A 71 7.56 3.15 -17.11
C GLU A 71 7.09 2.06 -18.06
N ASN A 72 5.96 2.30 -18.71
CA ASN A 72 5.67 1.65 -19.96
C ASN A 72 5.91 2.70 -21.05
N GLY A 73 7.17 3.09 -21.29
CA GLY A 73 7.73 3.93 -22.38
C GLY A 73 7.03 5.22 -22.84
N GLY A 74 6.95 6.32 -22.08
CA GLY A 74 6.37 7.54 -22.68
C GLY A 74 6.49 8.84 -21.91
N SER A 75 6.75 9.94 -22.64
CA SER A 75 6.77 11.31 -22.11
C SER A 75 5.35 11.81 -21.82
N GLY A 76 5.06 12.03 -20.53
CA GLY A 76 3.82 12.66 -20.09
C GLY A 76 3.94 14.18 -20.08
N ARG A 77 2.97 14.89 -20.67
CA ARG A 77 2.87 16.35 -20.51
C ARG A 77 2.37 16.68 -19.10
N PHE A 78 3.11 17.50 -18.38
CA PHE A 78 2.74 17.99 -17.05
C PHE A 78 2.41 19.48 -17.05
N ARG A 79 1.72 19.94 -16.00
CA ARG A 79 1.41 21.35 -15.74
C ARG A 79 2.01 21.73 -14.38
N GLU A 80 2.49 22.96 -14.24
CA GLU A 80 3.24 23.41 -13.05
C GLU A 80 2.41 23.54 -11.77
N ARG A 81 1.08 23.58 -11.90
CA ARG A 81 0.12 23.83 -10.80
C ARG A 81 0.17 22.83 -9.63
N ARG A 82 0.87 21.71 -9.79
CA ARG A 82 1.00 20.65 -8.78
C ARG A 82 2.40 20.56 -8.18
N PHE A 83 3.36 21.35 -8.66
CA PHE A 83 4.69 21.36 -8.11
C PHE A 83 4.77 22.22 -6.84
N PRO A 84 5.65 21.86 -5.89
CA PRO A 84 6.01 22.73 -4.77
C PRO A 84 6.50 24.09 -5.28
N GLY A 85 6.06 25.18 -4.66
CA GLY A 85 6.39 26.55 -5.08
C GLY A 85 5.36 27.23 -5.98
N TYR A 86 4.30 26.54 -6.41
CA TYR A 86 3.16 27.16 -7.10
C TYR A 86 2.18 27.78 -6.10
N ASN A 87 1.89 29.07 -6.25
CA ASN A 87 0.83 29.73 -5.49
C ASN A 87 -0.48 29.74 -6.32
N ARG A 88 -1.56 29.21 -5.76
CA ARG A 88 -2.88 29.14 -6.42
C ARG A 88 -3.53 30.52 -6.56
N GLU A 89 -3.27 31.43 -5.63
CA GLU A 89 -3.89 32.77 -5.61
C GLU A 89 -3.24 33.67 -6.65
N SER A 90 -1.91 33.78 -6.63
CA SER A 90 -1.19 34.59 -7.62
C SER A 90 -0.98 33.89 -8.96
N SER A 91 -1.31 32.59 -9.07
CA SER A 91 -1.04 31.75 -10.24
C SER A 91 0.43 31.74 -10.72
N GLN A 92 1.36 32.15 -9.85
CA GLN A 92 2.80 32.22 -10.14
C GLN A 92 3.54 31.02 -9.59
N PHE A 93 4.57 30.58 -10.31
CA PHE A 93 5.44 29.48 -9.94
C PHE A 93 6.83 29.98 -9.54
N LYS A 94 7.25 29.70 -8.30
CA LYS A 94 8.59 30.01 -7.79
C LYS A 94 9.52 28.82 -7.98
N ALA A 95 10.38 28.88 -9.01
CA ALA A 95 11.32 27.83 -9.35
C ALA A 95 12.34 27.53 -8.23
N ASP A 96 12.73 28.55 -7.45
CA ASP A 96 13.69 28.39 -6.35
C ASP A 96 13.16 27.46 -5.25
N VAL A 97 11.87 27.60 -4.90
CA VAL A 97 11.22 26.74 -3.91
C VAL A 97 11.16 25.31 -4.45
N HIS A 98 10.81 25.13 -5.72
CA HIS A 98 10.80 23.81 -6.34
C HIS A 98 12.17 23.14 -6.30
N ARG A 99 13.22 23.89 -6.64
CA ARG A 99 14.62 23.44 -6.57
C ARG A 99 15.01 23.02 -5.16
N ARG A 100 14.62 23.78 -4.13
CA ARG A 100 14.86 23.43 -2.72
C ARG A 100 14.22 22.10 -2.33
N HIS A 101 13.03 21.80 -2.85
CA HIS A 101 12.39 20.49 -2.60
C HIS A 101 13.09 19.34 -3.33
N ILE A 102 13.58 19.54 -4.55
CA ILE A 102 14.32 18.53 -5.32
C ILE A 102 15.58 18.08 -4.57
N PHE A 103 16.31 19.04 -3.98
CA PHE A 103 17.56 18.76 -3.25
C PHE A 103 17.36 18.50 -1.76
N GLY A 104 16.11 18.37 -1.29
CA GLY A 104 15.83 18.02 0.11
C GLY A 104 16.16 19.10 1.14
N LEU A 105 16.38 20.36 0.73
CA LEU A 105 16.74 21.45 1.64
C LEU A 105 15.67 21.70 2.70
N HIS A 106 14.39 21.57 2.36
CA HIS A 106 13.29 21.63 3.34
C HIS A 106 13.38 20.57 4.46
N VAL A 107 14.01 19.41 4.19
CA VAL A 107 14.26 18.39 5.22
C VAL A 107 15.45 18.80 6.09
N ALA A 108 16.49 19.39 5.49
CA ALA A 108 17.61 19.95 6.22
C ALA A 108 17.19 21.09 7.14
N ASP A 109 16.32 22.00 6.67
CA ASP A 109 15.74 23.07 7.47
C ASP A 109 14.97 22.50 8.68
N TYR A 110 14.17 21.45 8.45
CA TYR A 110 13.44 20.75 9.51
C TYR A 110 14.37 20.02 10.49
N MET A 111 15.50 19.49 10.01
CA MET A 111 16.54 18.91 10.88
C MET A 111 17.17 19.97 11.79
N ASN A 112 17.48 21.15 11.25
CA ASN A 112 18.06 22.26 12.01
C ASN A 112 17.07 22.78 13.05
N SER A 113 15.81 23.04 12.67
CA SER A 113 14.79 23.51 13.62
C SER A 113 14.57 22.52 14.77
N LEU A 114 14.54 21.21 14.49
CA LEU A 114 14.37 20.20 15.54
C LEU A 114 15.59 20.05 16.43
N LYS A 115 16.78 20.27 15.90
CA LYS A 115 18.02 20.17 16.67
C LYS A 115 18.10 21.29 17.71
N ASP A 116 17.66 22.49 17.34
CA ASP A 116 17.69 23.67 18.21
C ASP A 116 16.56 23.63 19.26
N GLU A 117 15.37 23.16 18.87
CA GLU A 117 14.21 23.13 19.77
C GLU A 117 14.16 21.89 20.67
N ASN A 118 14.38 20.69 20.12
CA ASN A 118 14.08 19.42 20.80
C ASN A 118 14.99 18.27 20.34
N SER A 119 16.16 18.15 20.99
CA SER A 119 17.15 17.08 20.71
C SER A 119 16.56 15.66 20.77
N ASP A 120 15.64 15.38 21.69
CA ASP A 120 15.01 14.06 21.81
C ASP A 120 14.12 13.69 20.61
N GLN A 121 13.41 14.68 20.06
CA GLN A 121 12.59 14.47 18.86
C GLN A 121 13.49 14.31 17.63
N TYR A 122 14.58 15.07 17.56
CA TYR A 122 15.57 14.95 16.51
C TYR A 122 16.16 13.53 16.46
N GLN A 123 16.58 12.98 17.61
CA GLN A 123 17.12 11.62 17.69
C GLN A 123 16.09 10.56 17.26
N LYS A 124 14.81 10.70 17.66
CA LYS A 124 13.74 9.77 17.26
C LYS A 124 13.48 9.81 15.76
N GLN A 125 13.26 11.00 15.21
CA GLN A 125 12.87 11.20 13.81
C GLN A 125 14.01 10.87 12.83
N PHE A 126 15.24 11.26 13.18
CA PHE A 126 16.40 11.18 12.29
C PHE A 126 17.44 10.12 12.72
N SER A 127 17.08 9.18 13.59
CA SER A 127 17.96 8.08 14.06
C SER A 127 18.80 7.41 12.96
N ARG A 128 18.20 7.16 11.79
CA ARG A 128 18.91 6.55 10.64
C ARG A 128 19.90 7.49 9.95
N PHE A 129 19.61 8.79 9.93
CA PHE A 129 20.51 9.81 9.37
C PHE A 129 21.74 9.94 10.26
N ILE A 130 21.54 9.99 11.59
CA ILE A 130 22.62 10.01 12.58
C ILE A 130 23.49 8.77 12.45
N LYS A 131 22.87 7.58 12.36
CA LYS A 131 23.61 6.31 12.18
C LYS A 131 24.47 6.27 10.92
N ASN A 132 24.03 6.93 9.85
CA ASN A 132 24.74 6.97 8.57
C ASN A 132 25.64 8.22 8.42
N GLY A 133 25.73 9.07 9.45
CA GLY A 133 26.57 10.28 9.43
C GLY A 133 26.08 11.38 8.47
N ILE A 134 24.78 11.46 8.19
CA ILE A 134 24.22 12.44 7.24
C ILE A 134 23.83 13.72 8.00
N ALA A 135 24.59 14.80 7.76
CA ALA A 135 24.33 16.14 8.29
C ALA A 135 23.41 16.96 7.35
N PRO A 136 22.66 17.96 7.87
CA PRO A 136 21.75 18.81 7.09
C PRO A 136 22.44 19.54 5.92
N ASP A 137 23.68 20.00 6.11
CA ASP A 137 24.43 20.72 5.08
C ASP A 137 24.82 19.84 3.87
N ASN A 138 24.88 18.52 4.08
CA ASN A 138 25.34 17.57 3.05
C ASN A 138 24.22 17.11 2.09
N PHE A 139 22.96 17.51 2.31
CA PHE A 139 21.83 17.04 1.50
C PHE A 139 21.94 17.41 0.02
N GLU A 140 22.25 18.68 -0.28
CA GLU A 140 22.32 19.13 -1.68
C GLU A 140 23.46 18.43 -2.44
N ALA A 141 24.62 18.29 -1.81
CA ALA A 141 25.77 17.58 -2.37
C ALA A 141 25.44 16.10 -2.63
N MET A 142 24.81 15.43 -1.66
CA MET A 142 24.40 14.02 -1.76
C MET A 142 23.43 13.77 -2.93
N TYR A 143 22.42 14.61 -3.12
CA TYR A 143 21.48 14.44 -4.23
C TYR A 143 22.10 14.79 -5.59
N LYS A 144 22.97 15.81 -5.66
CA LYS A 144 23.71 16.13 -6.90
C LYS A 144 24.61 14.98 -7.35
N SER A 145 25.35 14.38 -6.42
CA SER A 145 26.21 13.22 -6.74
C SER A 145 25.38 12.01 -7.18
N ALA A 146 24.25 11.74 -6.51
CA ALA A 146 23.32 10.70 -6.93
C ALA A 146 22.75 10.94 -8.34
N HIS A 147 22.35 12.17 -8.66
CA HIS A 147 21.85 12.52 -10.00
C HIS A 147 22.93 12.36 -11.08
N ALA A 148 24.19 12.68 -10.78
CA ALA A 148 25.29 12.47 -11.71
C ALA A 148 25.51 10.96 -11.95
N ALA A 149 25.54 10.15 -10.88
CA ALA A 149 25.72 8.70 -10.97
C ALA A 149 24.60 8.00 -11.76
N ILE A 150 23.34 8.41 -11.59
CA ILE A 150 22.20 7.85 -12.35
C ILE A 150 22.29 8.22 -13.84
N ARG A 151 22.77 9.43 -14.17
CA ARG A 151 22.96 9.84 -15.56
C ARG A 151 24.11 9.12 -16.23
N SER A 152 25.18 8.81 -15.49
CA SER A 152 26.31 8.06 -16.03
C SER A 152 25.98 6.59 -16.27
N ASP A 153 25.25 5.94 -15.34
CA ASP A 153 24.82 4.55 -15.50
C ASP A 153 23.35 4.36 -15.08
N PRO A 154 22.41 4.35 -16.05
CA PRO A 154 21.01 4.08 -15.78
C PRO A 154 20.67 2.59 -15.70
N SER A 155 21.66 1.69 -15.80
CA SER A 155 21.40 0.25 -15.84
C SER A 155 20.89 -0.29 -14.49
N PRO A 156 19.89 -1.20 -14.49
CA PRO A 156 19.40 -1.78 -13.25
C PRO A 156 20.46 -2.66 -12.59
N THR A 157 20.72 -2.43 -11.30
CA THR A 157 21.59 -3.30 -10.50
C THR A 157 21.10 -4.75 -10.52
N LYS A 158 22.00 -5.71 -10.75
CA LYS A 158 21.66 -7.14 -10.76
C LYS A 158 21.04 -7.56 -9.44
N LYS A 159 19.94 -8.33 -9.52
CA LYS A 159 19.29 -8.89 -8.32
C LYS A 159 20.23 -9.97 -7.75
N LYS A 160 20.40 -9.97 -6.42
CA LYS A 160 21.10 -11.05 -5.72
C LYS A 160 20.47 -12.39 -6.11
N GLU A 161 21.30 -13.32 -6.56
CA GLU A 161 20.85 -14.64 -7.00
C GLU A 161 20.20 -15.39 -5.83
N LYS A 162 19.07 -16.03 -6.10
CA LYS A 162 18.39 -16.85 -5.09
C LYS A 162 19.15 -18.17 -4.98
N LYS A 163 19.50 -18.57 -3.76
CA LYS A 163 20.04 -19.90 -3.48
C LYS A 163 19.07 -20.97 -4.03
N THR A 164 19.55 -21.81 -4.94
CA THR A 164 18.76 -22.83 -5.64
C THR A 164 18.46 -24.05 -4.77
N ASP A 165 19.34 -24.39 -3.83
CA ASP A 165 19.27 -25.63 -3.03
C ASP A 165 18.32 -25.57 -1.82
N VAL A 166 17.47 -24.55 -1.74
CA VAL A 166 16.53 -24.42 -0.62
C VAL A 166 15.27 -25.23 -0.91
N LYS A 167 15.10 -26.37 -0.21
CA LYS A 167 13.84 -27.13 -0.25
C LYS A 167 12.66 -26.20 0.10
N PRO A 168 11.60 -26.10 -0.73
CA PRO A 168 10.51 -25.16 -0.50
C PRO A 168 9.73 -25.55 0.77
N LYS A 169 9.91 -24.76 1.83
CA LYS A 169 9.16 -24.92 3.09
C LYS A 169 7.76 -24.32 2.94
N ARG A 170 6.74 -25.09 3.34
CA ARG A 170 5.34 -24.62 3.35
C ARG A 170 5.01 -23.96 4.69
N TRP A 171 4.68 -22.67 4.66
CA TRP A 171 4.29 -21.90 5.84
C TRP A 171 2.77 -21.91 6.10
N THR A 172 1.97 -22.26 5.09
CA THR A 172 0.51 -22.21 5.16
C THR A 172 -0.08 -23.61 5.33
N LYS A 173 -1.16 -23.70 6.12
CA LYS A 173 -1.88 -24.95 6.34
C LYS A 173 -2.44 -25.50 5.02
N VAL A 174 -2.35 -26.81 4.85
CA VAL A 174 -2.95 -27.52 3.71
C VAL A 174 -4.47 -27.50 3.84
N LYS A 175 -5.18 -27.30 2.71
CA LYS A 175 -6.64 -27.42 2.68
C LYS A 175 -7.03 -28.86 3.00
N LEU A 176 -7.86 -29.05 4.03
CA LEU A 176 -8.29 -30.38 4.47
C LEU A 176 -9.03 -31.14 3.36
N ALA A 177 -8.70 -32.43 3.24
CA ALA A 177 -9.42 -33.36 2.38
C ALA A 177 -10.91 -33.44 2.77
N ARG A 178 -11.75 -33.89 1.84
CA ARG A 178 -13.20 -34.02 2.10
C ARG A 178 -13.49 -35.06 3.19
N SER A 179 -12.86 -36.22 3.14
CA SER A 179 -12.99 -37.31 4.12
C SER A 179 -12.63 -36.84 5.53
N SER A 180 -11.48 -36.19 5.70
CA SER A 180 -11.06 -35.65 7.00
C SER A 180 -12.04 -34.62 7.56
N ARG A 181 -12.70 -33.83 6.70
CA ARG A 181 -13.75 -32.89 7.13
C ARG A 181 -15.01 -33.62 7.60
N GLN A 182 -15.41 -34.69 6.90
CA GLN A 182 -16.57 -35.51 7.28
C GLN A 182 -16.34 -36.25 8.60
N ASN A 183 -15.18 -36.89 8.75
CA ASN A 183 -14.79 -37.61 9.97
C ASN A 183 -14.77 -36.67 11.17
N ARG A 184 -14.27 -35.44 11.00
CA ARG A 184 -14.29 -34.43 12.06
C ARG A 184 -15.71 -34.04 12.50
N VAL A 185 -16.66 -33.97 11.56
CA VAL A 185 -18.07 -33.71 11.90
C VAL A 185 -18.66 -34.88 12.68
N GLN A 186 -18.38 -36.12 12.25
CA GLN A 186 -18.84 -37.33 12.95
C GLN A 186 -18.28 -37.39 14.37
N GLN A 187 -16.97 -37.22 14.54
CA GLN A 187 -16.32 -37.21 15.86
C GLN A 187 -16.90 -36.15 16.80
N ARG A 188 -17.24 -34.97 16.27
CA ARG A 188 -17.89 -33.91 17.06
C ARG A 188 -19.31 -34.27 17.49
N LYS A 189 -20.10 -34.86 16.59
CA LYS A 189 -21.45 -35.35 16.92
C LYS A 189 -21.39 -36.45 17.98
N THR A 190 -20.49 -37.42 17.81
CA THR A 190 -20.33 -38.53 18.77
C THR A 190 -19.87 -38.04 20.14
N ALA A 191 -18.92 -37.09 20.19
CA ALA A 191 -18.47 -36.52 21.45
C ALA A 191 -19.60 -35.76 22.17
N PHE A 192 -20.41 -34.99 21.43
CA PHE A 192 -21.56 -34.28 21.99
C PHE A 192 -22.65 -35.22 22.52
N LEU A 193 -22.94 -36.32 21.81
CA LEU A 193 -23.86 -37.33 22.31
C LEU A 193 -23.34 -37.99 23.60
N LYS A 194 -22.04 -38.24 23.67
CA LYS A 194 -21.40 -38.76 24.90
C LYS A 194 -21.46 -37.79 26.07
N THR A 195 -21.35 -36.48 25.84
CA THR A 195 -21.48 -35.49 26.93
C THR A 195 -22.91 -35.44 27.46
N ILE A 196 -23.93 -35.50 26.60
CA ILE A 196 -25.34 -35.56 27.03
C ILE A 196 -25.59 -36.81 27.88
N GLN A 197 -25.06 -37.97 27.46
CA GLN A 197 -25.23 -39.22 28.19
C GLN A 197 -24.47 -39.28 29.53
N ALA A 198 -23.50 -38.38 29.73
CA ALA A 198 -22.64 -38.36 30.91
C ALA A 198 -23.03 -37.26 31.92
N GLU A 199 -23.93 -36.34 31.57
CA GLU A 199 -24.59 -35.48 32.55
C GLU A 199 -25.70 -36.31 33.22
N PRO A 200 -25.57 -36.71 34.51
CA PRO A 200 -26.62 -37.44 35.19
C PRO A 200 -27.85 -36.52 35.31
N GLU A 201 -29.02 -37.06 34.98
CA GLU A 201 -30.28 -36.34 35.17
C GLU A 201 -30.50 -36.15 36.69
N GLU A 202 -30.38 -34.89 37.15
CA GLU A 202 -30.93 -34.43 38.43
C GLU A 202 -32.42 -34.12 38.30
#